data_AF-A0A8T5IKG0-F1
#
_entry.id   AF-A0A8T5IKG0-F1
#
_cell.length_a   1.000
_cell.length_b   1.000
_cell.length_c   1.000
_cell.angle_alpha   90.00
_cell.angle_beta   90.00
_cell.angle_gamma   90.00
#
_symmetry.space_group_name_H-M   'P 1'
#
loop_
_entity.id
_entity.type
_entity.pdbx_description
1 polymer ?
#
loop_
_entity_poly.entity_id
_entity_poly.type
_entity_poly.pdbx_seq_one_letter_code
_entity_poly.pdbx_strand_id
1 'polypeptide(L)'
;MERRKIFFILGILILILLGIGYFLFNEDFELRSCEKISDSELKDSCISRLAYDRIDSSLCEEIGDSTFIKSRFSSYDVDPEIVKRKDDCYRSLGEFTNESSNCDKIKNTKLADVCYFVVANNLLDGDLCDKMSTELFMEFTGKRSYYRDNCYTQISQETLELGLCDRVVGTIFHTRESCREALLS
;
A
#
# COMPACT_ATOMS: atom_id res chain seq x y z
N MET A 1 5.52 21.61 -52.58
CA MET A 1 5.92 21.61 -51.16
C MET A 1 5.02 20.71 -50.30
N GLU A 2 3.74 20.58 -50.63
CA GLU A 2 2.76 19.80 -49.83
C GLU A 2 3.00 18.28 -49.78
N ARG A 3 3.42 17.63 -50.88
CA ARG A 3 3.66 16.17 -50.89
C ARG A 3 4.70 15.73 -49.85
N ARG A 4 5.73 16.53 -49.58
CA ARG A 4 6.75 16.22 -48.56
C ARG A 4 6.19 16.25 -47.14
N LYS A 5 5.20 17.11 -46.88
CA LYS A 5 4.53 17.18 -45.57
C LYS A 5 3.68 15.93 -45.31
N ILE A 6 3.03 15.39 -46.35
CA ILE A 6 2.19 14.19 -46.24
C ILE A 6 3.03 12.96 -45.87
N PHE A 7 4.16 12.73 -46.53
CA PHE A 7 5.04 11.59 -46.21
C PHE A 7 5.61 11.67 -44.79
N PHE A 8 5.93 12.88 -44.32
CA PHE A 8 6.42 13.09 -42.96
C PHE A 8 5.35 12.74 -41.92
N ILE A 9 4.10 13.18 -42.13
CA ILE A 9 2.98 12.86 -41.24
C ILE A 9 2.68 11.35 -41.22
N LEU A 10 2.66 10.70 -42.40
CA LEU A 10 2.45 9.26 -42.50
C LEU A 10 3.57 8.46 -41.79
N GLY A 11 4.82 8.90 -41.90
CA GLY A 11 5.95 8.28 -41.20
C GLY A 11 5.79 8.34 -39.68
N ILE A 12 5.41 9.51 -39.15
CA ILE A 12 5.15 9.67 -37.70
C ILE A 12 3.99 8.78 -37.26
N LEU A 13 2.88 8.74 -38.02
CA LEU A 13 1.75 7.87 -37.70
C LEU A 13 2.14 6.39 -37.64
N ILE A 14 2.95 5.90 -38.59
CA ILE A 14 3.41 4.51 -38.58
C ILE A 14 4.29 4.24 -37.35
N LEU A 15 5.21 5.14 -36.99
CA LEU A 15 6.04 4.98 -35.80
C LEU A 15 5.21 4.96 -34.51
N ILE A 16 4.19 5.82 -34.42
CA ILE A 16 3.24 5.82 -33.29
C ILE A 16 2.48 4.48 -33.23
N LEU A 17 1.99 3.98 -34.37
CA LEU A 17 1.28 2.70 -34.42
C LEU A 17 2.17 1.51 -34.03
N LEU A 18 3.42 1.48 -34.47
CA LEU A 18 4.39 0.45 -34.08
C LEU A 18 4.75 0.56 -32.60
N GLY A 19 4.91 1.77 -32.07
CA GLY A 19 5.18 2.00 -30.64
C GLY A 19 4.02 1.54 -29.75
N ILE A 20 2.79 1.91 -30.10
CA ILE A 20 1.57 1.46 -29.38
C ILE A 20 1.42 -0.06 -29.49
N GLY A 21 1.61 -0.62 -30.68
CA GLY A 21 1.52 -2.07 -30.89
C GLY A 21 2.53 -2.85 -30.05
N TYR A 22 3.79 -2.40 -30.00
CA TYR A 22 4.82 -3.02 -29.16
C TYR A 22 4.50 -2.91 -27.67
N PHE A 23 3.98 -1.76 -27.23
CA PHE A 23 3.58 -1.54 -25.84
C PHE A 23 2.45 -2.48 -25.42
N LEU A 24 1.37 -2.56 -26.21
CA LEU A 24 0.22 -3.43 -25.92
C LEU A 24 0.55 -4.93 -25.96
N PHE A 25 1.49 -5.36 -26.82
CA PHE A 25 1.79 -6.79 -27.00
C PHE A 25 2.62 -7.39 -25.85
N ASN A 26 3.36 -6.57 -25.10
CA ASN A 26 4.19 -7.06 -23.99
C ASN A 26 3.38 -7.34 -22.70
N GLU A 27 2.19 -6.73 -22.56
CA GLU A 27 1.42 -6.78 -21.32
C GLU A 27 0.86 -8.19 -21.03
N ASP A 28 0.38 -8.90 -22.06
CA ASP A 28 -0.22 -10.23 -21.86
C ASP A 28 0.79 -11.36 -21.63
N PHE A 29 2.07 -11.16 -21.98
CA PHE A 29 3.05 -12.25 -22.01
C PHE A 29 3.50 -12.68 -20.60
N GLU A 30 3.69 -11.72 -19.69
CA GLU A 30 4.22 -12.01 -18.35
C GLU A 30 3.16 -12.66 -17.46
N LEU A 31 1.90 -12.23 -17.53
CA LEU A 31 0.81 -12.83 -16.77
C LEU A 31 0.63 -14.31 -17.14
N ARG A 32 0.64 -14.63 -18.43
CA ARG A 32 0.60 -16.02 -18.93
C ARG A 32 1.79 -16.87 -18.47
N SER A 33 2.91 -16.22 -18.14
CA SER A 33 4.07 -16.92 -17.59
C SER A 33 3.84 -17.30 -16.13
N CYS A 34 3.22 -16.42 -15.33
CA CYS A 34 2.81 -16.75 -13.96
C CYS A 34 1.75 -17.86 -13.93
N GLU A 35 0.79 -17.86 -14.86
CA GLU A 35 -0.27 -18.88 -14.93
C GLU A 35 0.23 -20.31 -15.16
N LYS A 36 1.41 -20.47 -15.78
CA LYS A 36 2.03 -21.78 -16.04
C LYS A 36 2.74 -22.36 -14.81
N ILE A 37 2.90 -21.59 -13.74
CA ILE A 37 3.53 -22.06 -12.50
C ILE A 37 2.56 -23.00 -11.78
N SER A 38 2.98 -24.25 -11.55
CA SER A 38 2.14 -25.27 -10.91
C SER A 38 1.99 -25.09 -9.40
N ASP A 39 3.01 -24.53 -8.76
CA ASP A 39 3.00 -24.25 -7.32
C ASP A 39 2.19 -22.96 -7.06
N SER A 40 1.14 -23.06 -6.23
CA SER A 40 0.23 -21.94 -6.01
C SER A 40 0.89 -20.76 -5.29
N GLU A 41 1.84 -21.02 -4.39
CA GLU A 41 2.54 -19.96 -3.67
C GLU A 41 3.49 -19.18 -4.59
N LEU A 42 4.22 -19.88 -5.44
CA LEU A 42 5.08 -19.26 -6.44
C LEU A 42 4.26 -18.52 -7.50
N LYS A 43 3.12 -19.07 -7.92
CA LYS A 43 2.18 -18.40 -8.82
C LYS A 43 1.67 -17.09 -8.22
N ASP A 44 1.15 -17.14 -7.00
CA ASP A 44 0.63 -15.95 -6.29
C ASP A 44 1.72 -14.88 -6.10
N SER A 45 2.95 -15.31 -5.77
CA SER A 45 4.09 -14.40 -5.63
C SER A 45 4.50 -13.77 -6.96
N CYS A 46 4.42 -14.53 -8.07
CA CYS A 46 4.65 -14.03 -9.42
C CYS A 46 3.62 -12.95 -9.79
N ILE A 47 2.33 -13.23 -9.56
CA ILE A 47 1.25 -12.27 -9.83
C ILE A 47 1.39 -11.02 -8.96
N SER A 48 1.71 -11.17 -7.67
CA SER A 48 1.90 -10.03 -6.77
C SER A 48 3.05 -9.12 -7.21
N ARG A 49 4.15 -9.70 -7.69
CA ARG A 49 5.26 -8.92 -8.25
C ARG A 49 4.84 -8.19 -9.52
N LEU A 50 4.09 -8.86 -10.39
CA LEU A 50 3.58 -8.26 -11.62
C LEU A 50 2.64 -7.08 -11.33
N ALA A 51 1.77 -7.21 -10.32
CA ALA A 51 0.91 -6.14 -9.83
C ALA A 51 1.73 -4.92 -9.41
N TYR A 52 2.81 -5.14 -8.66
CA TYR A 52 3.72 -4.08 -8.22
C TYR A 52 4.47 -3.42 -9.38
N ASP A 53 5.10 -4.22 -10.25
CA ASP A 53 5.91 -3.73 -11.38
C ASP A 53 5.06 -2.92 -12.38
N ARG A 54 3.76 -3.23 -12.49
CA ARG A 54 2.81 -2.54 -13.38
C ARG A 54 1.97 -1.47 -12.69
N ILE A 55 2.02 -1.39 -11.37
CA ILE A 55 1.13 -0.53 -10.58
C ILE A 55 -0.35 -0.86 -10.89
N ASP A 56 -0.65 -2.15 -11.03
CA ASP A 56 -1.99 -2.63 -11.37
C ASP A 56 -2.59 -3.43 -10.23
N SER A 57 -3.43 -2.76 -9.44
CA SER A 57 -4.12 -3.38 -8.31
C SER A 57 -5.14 -4.45 -8.71
N SER A 58 -5.60 -4.48 -9.97
CA SER A 58 -6.52 -5.51 -10.44
C SER A 58 -5.87 -6.90 -10.45
N LEU A 59 -4.54 -6.96 -10.65
CA LEU A 59 -3.79 -8.22 -10.59
C LEU A 59 -3.77 -8.83 -9.18
N CYS A 60 -3.91 -8.04 -8.11
CA CYS A 60 -4.06 -8.59 -6.76
C CYS A 60 -5.38 -9.36 -6.60
N GLU A 61 -6.40 -9.14 -7.44
CA GLU A 61 -7.64 -9.91 -7.40
C GLU A 61 -7.43 -11.38 -7.82
N GLU A 62 -6.47 -11.63 -8.71
CA GLU A 62 -6.12 -12.94 -9.25
C GLU A 62 -5.31 -13.82 -8.28
N ILE A 63 -4.82 -13.23 -7.19
CA ILE A 63 -4.09 -13.94 -6.13
C ILE A 63 -5.08 -14.77 -5.30
N GLY A 64 -4.74 -16.03 -5.06
CA GLY A 64 -5.54 -16.90 -4.21
C GLY A 64 -5.60 -16.44 -2.74
N ASP A 65 -6.53 -17.00 -1.97
CA ASP A 65 -6.61 -16.79 -0.51
C ASP A 65 -5.49 -17.54 0.26
N SER A 66 -4.35 -17.80 -0.39
CA SER A 66 -3.24 -18.50 0.22
C SER A 66 -2.65 -17.67 1.36
N THR A 67 -2.47 -18.34 2.51
CA THR A 67 -1.83 -17.75 3.68
C THR A 67 -0.36 -18.10 3.67
N PHE A 68 0.48 -17.15 4.05
CA PHE A 68 1.89 -17.41 4.33
C PHE A 68 2.25 -16.86 5.70
N ILE A 69 3.22 -17.52 6.33
CA ILE A 69 3.79 -17.04 7.58
C ILE A 69 4.84 -16.01 7.20
N LYS A 70 4.57 -14.74 7.49
CA LYS A 70 5.57 -13.69 7.31
C LYS A 70 6.52 -13.73 8.50
N SER A 71 7.60 -14.49 8.39
CA SER A 71 8.67 -14.44 9.39
C SER A 71 9.33 -13.06 9.30
N ARG A 72 9.08 -12.20 10.28
CA ARG A 72 9.93 -11.03 10.47
C ARG A 72 11.30 -11.55 10.90
N PHE A 73 12.35 -11.21 10.16
CA PHE A 73 13.75 -11.38 10.56
C PHE A 73 14.16 -10.48 11.75
N SER A 74 13.21 -10.05 12.57
CA SER A 74 13.45 -9.22 13.76
C SER A 74 13.62 -10.12 14.97
N SER A 75 14.67 -9.87 15.75
CA SER A 75 15.10 -10.61 16.94
C SER A 75 14.13 -10.56 18.13
N TYR A 76 12.88 -10.14 17.93
CA TYR A 76 11.87 -10.03 18.97
C TYR A 76 10.77 -11.06 18.72
N ASP A 77 10.40 -11.80 19.77
CA ASP A 77 9.31 -12.77 19.83
C ASP A 77 7.98 -12.12 19.41
N VAL A 78 7.76 -12.04 18.11
CA VAL A 78 6.47 -11.65 17.53
C VAL A 78 5.88 -12.93 16.97
N ASP A 79 4.72 -13.29 17.51
CA ASP A 79 3.95 -14.43 17.02
C ASP A 79 3.84 -14.39 15.50
N PRO A 80 4.09 -15.51 14.81
CA PRO A 80 4.01 -15.57 13.35
C PRO A 80 2.63 -15.10 12.89
N GLU A 81 2.60 -13.97 12.17
CA GLU A 81 1.37 -13.45 11.62
C GLU A 81 1.03 -14.23 10.34
N ILE A 82 -0.14 -14.88 10.36
CA ILE A 82 -0.72 -15.54 9.19
C ILE A 82 -1.29 -14.44 8.30
N VAL A 83 -0.60 -14.15 7.21
CA VAL A 83 -0.97 -13.09 6.25
C VAL A 83 -1.48 -13.73 4.96
N LYS A 84 -2.58 -13.21 4.43
CA LYS A 84 -3.03 -13.55 3.08
C LYS A 84 -2.16 -12.82 2.05
N ARG A 85 -1.66 -13.54 1.02
CA ARG A 85 -0.84 -12.91 -0.05
C ARG A 85 -1.58 -11.78 -0.76
N LYS A 86 -2.89 -11.95 -0.98
CA LYS A 86 -3.75 -10.92 -1.57
C LYS A 86 -3.74 -9.60 -0.77
N ASP A 87 -3.85 -9.69 0.55
CA ASP A 87 -3.78 -8.52 1.44
C ASP A 87 -2.38 -7.87 1.40
N ASP A 88 -1.32 -8.67 1.36
CA ASP A 88 0.08 -8.18 1.27
C ASP A 88 0.35 -7.47 -0.07
N CYS A 89 -0.24 -7.96 -1.17
CA CYS A 89 -0.19 -7.33 -2.49
C CYS A 89 -0.80 -5.92 -2.46
N TYR A 90 -2.04 -5.81 -1.94
CA TYR A 90 -2.71 -4.52 -1.80
C TYR A 90 -1.96 -3.55 -0.90
N ARG A 91 -1.45 -4.03 0.24
CA ARG A 91 -0.63 -3.21 1.15
C ARG A 91 0.57 -2.62 0.41
N SER A 92 1.33 -3.48 -0.27
CA SER A 92 2.57 -3.06 -0.95
C SER A 92 2.29 -2.03 -2.06
N LEU A 93 1.20 -2.19 -2.81
CA LEU A 93 0.76 -1.19 -3.79
C LEU A 93 0.32 0.11 -3.13
N GLY A 94 -0.49 0.06 -2.07
CA GLY A 94 -0.94 1.24 -1.34
C GLY A 94 0.24 2.05 -0.80
N GLU A 95 1.20 1.39 -0.15
CA GLU A 95 2.43 2.00 0.38
C GLU A 95 3.30 2.62 -0.73
N PHE A 96 3.45 1.94 -1.87
CA PHE A 96 4.31 2.41 -2.97
C PHE A 96 3.69 3.56 -3.78
N THR A 97 2.38 3.51 -4.00
CA THR A 97 1.65 4.50 -4.82
C THR A 97 1.08 5.65 -4.02
N ASN A 98 1.01 5.51 -2.69
CA ASN A 98 0.24 6.36 -1.79
C ASN A 98 -1.27 6.38 -2.11
N GLU A 99 -1.81 5.36 -2.77
CA GLU A 99 -3.25 5.26 -3.03
C GLU A 99 -3.96 4.51 -1.89
N SER A 100 -4.63 5.27 -1.03
CA SER A 100 -5.36 4.72 0.14
C SER A 100 -6.51 3.78 -0.25
N SER A 101 -7.01 3.85 -1.48
CA SER A 101 -8.02 2.93 -2.03
C SER A 101 -7.52 1.48 -2.10
N ASN A 102 -6.21 1.26 -2.17
CA ASN A 102 -5.64 -0.09 -2.07
C ASN A 102 -5.70 -0.61 -0.62
N CYS A 103 -5.54 0.26 0.37
CA CYS A 103 -5.70 -0.10 1.78
C CYS A 103 -7.15 -0.50 2.10
N ASP A 104 -8.15 0.11 1.46
CA ASP A 104 -9.58 -0.23 1.61
C ASP A 104 -9.89 -1.69 1.17
N LYS A 105 -9.04 -2.31 0.34
CA LYS A 105 -9.23 -3.68 -0.16
C LYS A 105 -8.65 -4.77 0.75
N ILE A 106 -7.89 -4.38 1.79
CA ILE A 106 -7.20 -5.31 2.69
C ILE A 106 -8.19 -5.84 3.74
N LYS A 107 -8.33 -7.17 3.84
CA LYS A 107 -9.26 -7.80 4.80
C LYS A 107 -8.67 -7.93 6.21
N ASN A 108 -7.36 -8.16 6.33
CA ASN A 108 -6.69 -8.16 7.62
C ASN A 108 -6.58 -6.72 8.16
N THR A 109 -7.33 -6.41 9.21
CA THR A 109 -7.38 -5.08 9.84
C THR A 109 -6.02 -4.55 10.24
N LYS A 110 -5.12 -5.38 10.78
CA LYS A 110 -3.79 -4.96 11.19
C LYS A 110 -2.93 -4.55 9.99
N LEU A 111 -3.03 -5.29 8.88
CA LEU A 111 -2.35 -4.92 7.64
C LEU A 111 -2.94 -3.67 6.99
N ALA A 112 -4.26 -3.51 7.06
CA ALA A 112 -4.94 -2.29 6.60
C ALA A 112 -4.48 -1.07 7.41
N ASP A 113 -4.40 -1.19 8.73
CA ASP A 113 -3.92 -0.12 9.61
C ASP A 113 -2.48 0.28 9.29
N VAL A 114 -1.59 -0.70 9.06
CA VAL A 114 -0.21 -0.44 8.63
C VAL A 114 -0.17 0.26 7.27
N CYS A 115 -1.00 -0.17 6.31
CA CYS A 115 -1.13 0.48 5.01
C CYS A 115 -1.52 1.96 5.17
N TYR A 116 -2.60 2.23 5.90
CA TYR A 116 -3.08 3.58 6.14
C TYR A 116 -2.06 4.45 6.86
N PHE A 117 -1.39 3.90 7.87
CA PHE A 117 -0.34 4.60 8.59
C PHE A 117 0.76 5.10 7.63
N VAL A 118 1.27 4.23 6.75
CA VAL A 118 2.33 4.61 5.80
C VAL A 118 1.82 5.64 4.79
N VAL A 119 0.65 5.41 4.20
CA VAL A 119 0.07 6.33 3.19
C VAL A 119 -0.24 7.70 3.81
N ALA A 120 -0.80 7.74 5.02
CA ALA A 120 -1.11 8.97 5.73
C ALA A 120 0.15 9.79 6.01
N ASN A 121 1.24 9.17 6.47
CA ASN A 121 2.50 9.87 6.72
C ASN A 121 3.15 10.35 5.42
N ASN A 122 3.15 9.55 4.36
CA ASN A 122 3.71 9.96 3.07
C ASN A 122 2.96 11.16 2.45
N LEU A 123 1.65 11.26 2.68
CA LEU A 123 0.80 12.33 2.18
C LEU A 123 0.61 13.48 3.17
N LEU A 124 1.04 13.33 4.42
CA LEU A 124 0.71 14.21 5.54
C LEU A 124 -0.80 14.43 5.71
N ASP A 125 -1.61 13.41 5.43
CA ASP A 125 -3.07 13.47 5.49
C ASP A 125 -3.59 12.84 6.79
N GLY A 126 -3.92 13.70 7.75
CA GLY A 126 -4.46 13.28 9.05
C GLY A 126 -5.83 12.58 8.96
N ASP A 127 -6.63 12.82 7.92
CA ASP A 127 -7.95 12.19 7.78
C ASP A 127 -7.82 10.69 7.44
N LEU A 128 -6.70 10.28 6.82
CA LEU A 128 -6.39 8.86 6.64
C LEU A 128 -6.10 8.15 7.96
N CYS A 129 -5.65 8.87 9.00
CA CYS A 129 -5.48 8.26 10.31
C CYS A 129 -6.84 7.82 10.92
N ASP A 130 -7.96 8.45 10.55
CA ASP A 130 -9.29 8.06 11.00
C ASP A 130 -9.80 6.75 10.39
N LYS A 131 -9.21 6.29 9.27
CA LYS A 131 -9.54 5.00 8.67
C LYS A 131 -8.96 3.80 9.42
N MET A 132 -8.00 4.02 10.32
CA MET A 132 -7.40 2.95 11.11
C MET A 132 -8.31 2.51 12.25
N SER A 133 -8.25 1.22 12.57
CA SER A 133 -9.04 0.64 13.64
C SER A 133 -8.69 1.27 14.98
N THR A 134 -9.72 1.53 15.80
CA THR A 134 -9.55 1.97 17.19
C THR A 134 -9.54 0.79 18.16
N GLU A 135 -10.00 -0.37 17.69
CA GLU A 135 -10.12 -1.60 18.45
C GLU A 135 -8.79 -2.32 18.59
N LEU A 136 -8.70 -3.08 19.67
CA LEU A 136 -7.47 -3.71 20.09
C LEU A 136 -7.52 -5.20 19.99
N PHE A 137 -6.61 -5.71 19.19
CA PHE A 137 -6.05 -7.03 19.43
C PHE A 137 -4.99 -6.94 20.53
N MET A 138 -5.41 -6.99 21.79
CA MET A 138 -4.59 -7.56 22.87
C MET A 138 -5.48 -8.11 23.98
N GLU A 139 -5.66 -9.44 23.96
CA GLU A 139 -6.39 -10.24 24.95
C GLU A 139 -5.80 -10.15 26.37
N PHE A 140 -4.61 -9.57 26.55
CA PHE A 140 -3.91 -9.55 27.85
C PHE A 140 -3.43 -8.19 28.38
N THR A 141 -3.49 -7.08 27.63
CA THR A 141 -3.00 -5.77 28.15
C THR A 141 -3.95 -4.58 28.03
N GLY A 142 -5.09 -4.70 27.32
CA GLY A 142 -6.10 -3.64 27.26
C GLY A 142 -5.61 -2.28 26.72
N LYS A 143 -4.59 -2.25 25.85
CA LYS A 143 -3.94 -1.00 25.38
C LYS A 143 -4.37 -0.59 23.98
N ARG A 144 -4.85 0.66 23.79
CA ARG A 144 -5.49 1.33 22.60
C ARG A 144 -4.62 1.49 21.33
N SER A 145 -5.31 1.71 20.18
CA SER A 145 -4.78 1.69 18.80
C SER A 145 -3.50 2.50 18.65
N TYR A 146 -2.36 1.78 18.67
CA TYR A 146 -1.03 2.36 18.60
C TYR A 146 -0.79 3.09 17.27
N TYR A 147 -1.21 2.49 16.16
CA TYR A 147 -0.97 3.04 14.83
C TYR A 147 -1.71 4.36 14.60
N ARG A 148 -2.97 4.45 15.03
CA ARG A 148 -3.79 5.66 14.84
C ARG A 148 -3.25 6.87 15.61
N ASP A 149 -3.00 6.71 16.91
CA ASP A 149 -2.50 7.82 17.74
C ASP A 149 -1.06 8.23 17.33
N ASN A 150 -0.23 7.27 16.92
CA ASN A 150 1.11 7.57 16.41
C ASN A 150 1.06 8.31 15.06
N CYS A 151 0.15 7.94 14.15
CA CYS A 151 -0.08 8.64 12.88
C CYS A 151 -0.39 10.12 13.10
N TYR A 152 -1.35 10.43 13.98
CA TYR A 152 -1.68 11.80 14.33
C TYR A 152 -0.48 12.56 14.90
N THR A 153 0.29 11.91 15.78
CA THR A 153 1.44 12.54 16.40
C THR A 153 2.52 12.89 15.38
N GLN A 154 2.85 11.96 14.47
CA GLN A 154 3.87 12.17 13.43
C GLN A 154 3.45 13.26 12.44
N ILE A 155 2.24 13.17 11.89
CA ILE A 155 1.75 14.18 10.94
C ILE A 155 1.65 15.55 11.62
N SER A 156 1.17 15.61 12.87
CA SER A 156 1.13 16.85 13.66
C SER A 156 2.51 17.47 13.79
N GLN A 157 3.54 16.68 14.11
CA GLN A 157 4.94 17.13 14.21
C GLN A 157 5.49 17.65 12.89
N GLU A 158 5.21 16.95 11.79
CA GLU A 158 5.74 17.32 10.46
C GLU A 158 5.03 18.54 9.87
N THR A 159 3.73 18.72 10.14
CA THR A 159 2.90 19.82 9.62
C THR A 159 2.79 21.02 10.57
N LEU A 160 3.16 20.84 11.84
CA LEU A 160 2.92 21.78 12.95
C LEU A 160 1.43 22.05 13.23
N GLU A 161 0.55 21.14 12.84
CA GLU A 161 -0.90 21.26 13.03
C GLU A 161 -1.36 20.72 14.39
N LEU A 162 -1.33 21.58 15.42
CA LEU A 162 -1.78 21.25 16.79
C LEU A 162 -3.18 20.61 16.88
N GLY A 163 -4.08 20.93 15.94
CA GLY A 163 -5.44 20.37 15.90
C GLY A 163 -5.47 18.86 15.70
N LEU A 164 -4.45 18.27 15.08
CA LEU A 164 -4.34 16.82 14.93
C LEU A 164 -4.12 16.11 16.27
N CYS A 165 -3.43 16.74 17.22
CA CYS A 165 -3.27 16.19 18.58
C CYS A 165 -4.61 16.04 19.31
N ASP A 166 -5.65 16.80 18.93
CA ASP A 166 -6.97 16.68 19.57
C ASP A 166 -7.67 15.35 19.24
N ARG A 167 -7.31 14.76 18.10
CA ARG A 167 -7.84 13.47 17.63
C ARG A 167 -7.15 12.25 18.28
N VAL A 168 -6.03 12.46 18.99
CA VAL A 168 -5.37 11.44 19.80
C VAL A 168 -6.28 11.07 20.98
N VAL A 169 -6.61 9.78 21.08
CA VAL A 169 -7.52 9.25 22.12
C VAL A 169 -6.74 8.88 23.38
N GLY A 170 -5.46 8.56 23.23
CA GLY A 170 -4.54 8.34 24.32
C GLY A 170 -4.23 6.87 24.53
N THR A 171 -2.94 6.55 24.51
CA THR A 171 -2.36 5.31 25.03
C THR A 171 -1.46 5.62 26.23
N ILE A 172 -0.90 4.59 26.88
CA ILE A 172 0.08 4.77 27.98
C ILE A 172 1.31 5.56 27.50
N PHE A 173 1.64 5.50 26.20
CA PHE A 173 2.85 6.10 25.64
C PHE A 173 2.60 7.35 24.78
N HIS A 174 1.37 7.54 24.31
CA HIS A 174 1.00 8.65 23.44
C HIS A 174 -0.25 9.30 24.00
N THR A 175 -0.08 10.40 24.73
CA THR A 175 -1.19 11.23 25.19
C THR A 175 -1.34 12.44 24.28
N ARG A 176 -2.52 13.08 24.35
CA ARG A 176 -2.75 14.37 23.67
C ARG A 176 -1.73 15.42 24.15
N GLU A 177 -1.43 15.40 25.44
CA GLU A 177 -0.45 16.30 26.06
C GLU A 177 0.95 16.05 25.50
N SER A 178 1.40 14.78 25.43
CA SER A 178 2.73 14.47 24.87
C SER A 178 2.84 14.85 23.39
N CYS A 179 1.76 14.72 22.62
CA CYS A 179 1.71 15.19 21.23
C CYS A 179 1.90 16.71 21.14
N ARG A 180 1.20 17.48 21.98
CA ARG A 180 1.30 18.95 22.01
C ARG A 180 2.65 19.44 22.53
N GLU A 181 3.20 18.79 23.56
CA GLU A 181 4.50 19.15 24.13
C GLU A 181 5.62 19.01 23.11
N ALA A 182 5.60 17.94 22.30
CA ALA A 182 6.61 17.71 21.26
C ALA A 182 6.62 18.78 20.14
N LEU A 183 5.53 19.53 19.99
CA LEU A 183 5.46 20.65 19.05
C LEU A 183 6.00 21.97 19.59
N LEU A 184 6.19 22.07 20.90
CA LEU A 184 6.67 23.27 21.58
C LEU A 184 8.16 23.21 21.93
N SER A 185 8.80 22.06 21.74
CA SER A 185 10.23 21.80 21.97
C SER A 185 11.07 22.05 20.73
#